data_AF-A0AAV0WXJ6-F1
#
_entry.id   AF-A0AAV0WXJ6-F1
#
_cell.length_a   1.000
_cell.length_b   1.000
_cell.length_c   1.000
_cell.angle_alpha   90.00
_cell.angle_beta   90.00
_cell.angle_gamma   90.00
#
_symmetry.space_group_name_H-M   'P 1'
#
loop_
_entity.id
_entity.type
_entity.pdbx_description
1 polymer ?
#
loop_
_entity_poly.entity_id
_entity_poly.type
_entity_poly.pdbx_seq_one_letter_code
_entity_poly.pdbx_strand_id
1 'polypeptide(L)' 'MSIRDILLNKTPNNKYSEIEYTPKEIMCMKYAPVTSVDVERSFSRYKAMLRPNHRHFTFENFKLYVVSNCFPHEDYDESE' A
#
# COMPACT_ATOMS: atom_id res chain seq x y z
N MET A 1 8.89 -10.46 13.20
CA MET A 1 8.77 -10.54 11.73
C MET A 1 8.93 -9.12 11.18
N SER A 2 9.97 -8.85 10.40
CA SER A 2 10.15 -7.53 9.77
C SER A 2 9.40 -7.45 8.44
N ILE A 3 8.96 -6.26 8.04
CA ILE A 3 8.44 -6.00 6.69
C ILE A 3 9.45 -6.46 5.63
N ARG A 4 10.75 -6.28 5.89
CA ARG A 4 11.83 -6.74 4.99
C ARG A 4 11.84 -8.26 4.83
N ASP A 5 11.58 -9.02 5.89
CA ASP A 5 11.58 -10.49 5.83
C ASP A 5 10.40 -11.00 5.00
N ILE A 6 9.26 -10.31 5.07
CA ILE A 6 8.08 -10.57 4.24
C ILE A 6 8.37 -10.27 2.77
N LEU A 7 8.93 -9.09 2.47
CA LEU A 7 9.23 -8.69 1.10
C LEU A 7 10.27 -9.59 0.42
N LEU A 8 11.19 -10.16 1.20
CA LEU A 8 12.16 -11.14 0.72
C LEU A 8 11.63 -12.58 0.70
N ASN A 9 10.34 -12.77 1.01
CA ASN A 9 9.67 -14.06 1.13
C ASN A 9 10.43 -15.06 2.02
N LYS A 10 11.09 -14.56 3.08
CA LYS A 10 11.84 -15.38 4.04
C LYS A 10 10.94 -16.07 5.07
N THR A 11 9.64 -15.77 5.04
CA THR A 11 8.63 -16.38 5.92
C THR A 11 8.10 -17.66 5.28
N PRO A 12 8.44 -18.86 5.80
CA PRO A 12 8.19 -20.14 5.11
C PRO A 12 6.71 -20.56 5.02
N ASN A 13 5.80 -19.90 5.75
CA ASN A 13 4.36 -20.18 5.73
C ASN A 13 3.56 -18.90 5.42
N ASN A 14 3.90 -18.26 4.32
CA ASN A 14 3.25 -17.01 3.97
C ASN A 14 1.89 -17.24 3.29
N LYS A 15 0.82 -17.32 4.08
CA LYS A 15 -0.57 -17.49 3.63
C LYS A 15 -1.21 -16.20 3.06
N TYR A 16 -0.44 -15.17 2.70
CA TYR A 16 -1.04 -13.93 2.17
C TYR A 16 -1.85 -14.12 0.87
N SER A 17 -1.59 -15.20 0.10
CA SER A 17 -2.41 -15.57 -1.07
C SER A 17 -3.76 -16.22 -0.71
N GLU A 18 -3.96 -16.62 0.54
CA GLU A 18 -5.18 -17.26 1.07
C GLU A 18 -6.04 -16.27 1.88
N ILE A 19 -5.74 -14.96 1.83
CA ILE A 19 -6.53 -13.96 2.54
C ILE A 19 -7.92 -13.89 1.90
N GLU A 20 -8.90 -14.43 2.59
CA GLU A 20 -10.31 -14.30 2.24
C GLU A 20 -10.86 -13.03 2.89
N TYR A 21 -11.33 -12.10 2.07
CA TYR A 21 -11.94 -10.87 2.57
C TYR A 21 -13.41 -11.10 2.88
N THR A 22 -13.86 -10.62 4.04
CA THR A 22 -15.28 -10.57 4.34
C THR A 22 -16.00 -9.59 3.40
N PRO A 23 -17.30 -9.78 3.11
CA PRO A 23 -18.06 -8.84 2.28
C PRO A 23 -17.99 -7.38 2.78
N LYS A 24 -17.89 -7.21 4.11
CA LYS A 24 -17.76 -5.89 4.74
C LYS A 24 -16.42 -5.22 4.41
N GLU A 25 -15.33 -5.97 4.39
CA GLU A 25 -14.00 -5.46 4.03
C GLU A 25 -13.93 -5.08 2.55
N ILE A 26 -14.53 -5.88 1.69
CA ILE A 26 -14.65 -5.57 0.25
C ILE A 26 -15.45 -4.28 0.06
N MET A 27 -16.55 -4.10 0.78
CA MET A 27 -17.37 -2.88 0.69
C MET A 27 -16.59 -1.62 1.10
N CYS A 28 -15.63 -1.72 2.03
CA CYS A 28 -14.75 -0.62 2.39
C CYS A 28 -13.82 -0.20 1.23
N MET A 29 -13.57 -1.09 0.27
CA MET A 29 -12.74 -0.83 -0.92
C MET A 29 -13.53 -0.22 -2.09
N LYS A 30 -14.80 0.19 -1.92
CA LYS A 30 -15.62 0.75 -3.02
C LYS A 30 -15.04 2.01 -3.68
N TYR A 31 -14.15 2.71 -2.97
CA TYR A 31 -13.44 3.90 -3.48
C TYR A 31 -12.00 3.58 -3.93
N ALA A 32 -11.57 2.32 -3.81
CA ALA A 32 -10.25 1.92 -4.27
C ALA A 32 -10.20 2.10 -5.81
N PRO A 33 -9.13 2.71 -6.34
CA PRO A 33 -8.99 2.85 -7.77
C PRO A 33 -8.92 1.46 -8.43
N VAL A 34 -9.84 1.20 -9.36
CA VAL A 34 -9.86 -0.07 -10.12
C VAL A 34 -9.13 0.07 -11.45
N THR A 35 -8.86 1.30 -11.90
CA THR A 35 -8.13 1.53 -13.15
C THR A 35 -6.67 1.13 -12.99
N SER A 36 -6.10 0.48 -14.00
CA SER A 36 -4.71 0.03 -13.97
C SER A 36 -3.73 1.20 -13.77
N VAL A 37 -4.04 2.36 -14.33
CA VAL A 37 -3.19 3.56 -14.25
C VAL A 37 -3.06 4.09 -12.81
N ASP A 38 -4.17 4.18 -12.07
CA ASP A 38 -4.15 4.68 -10.70
C ASP A 38 -3.49 3.67 -9.75
N VAL A 39 -3.72 2.38 -10.01
CA VAL A 39 -3.06 1.28 -9.30
C VAL A 39 -1.55 1.32 -9.54
N GLU A 40 -1.10 1.44 -10.80
CA GLU A 40 0.32 1.57 -11.15
C GLU A 40 0.98 2.77 -10.51
N ARG A 41 0.32 3.94 -10.51
CA ARG A 41 0.82 5.15 -9.85
C ARG A 41 1.00 4.94 -8.35
N SER A 42 0.05 4.28 -7.69
CA SER A 42 0.13 3.93 -6.27
C SER A 42 1.28 2.96 -5.99
N PHE A 43 1.44 1.90 -6.79
CA PHE A 43 2.55 0.95 -6.67
C PHE A 43 3.91 1.58 -6.95
N SER A 44 3.99 2.52 -7.90
CA SER A 44 5.21 3.28 -8.19
C SER A 44 5.65 4.11 -6.97
N ARG A 45 4.70 4.77 -6.29
CA ARG A 45 4.96 5.46 -5.01
C ARG A 45 5.50 4.47 -3.98
N TYR A 46 4.81 3.34 -3.76
CA TYR A 46 5.24 2.31 -2.80
C TYR A 46 6.62 1.74 -3.09
N LYS A 47 6.99 1.58 -4.37
CA LYS A 47 8.31 1.13 -4.78
C LYS A 47 9.42 2.05 -4.29
N ALA A 48 9.19 3.37 -4.24
CA ALA A 48 10.13 4.32 -3.65
C ALA A 48 10.26 4.13 -2.12
N MET A 49 9.14 3.84 -1.45
CA MET A 49 9.07 3.68 0.01
C MET A 49 9.73 2.38 0.49
N LEU A 50 9.65 1.33 -0.31
CA LEU A 50 10.18 -0.01 0.00
C LEU A 50 11.64 -0.22 -0.45
N ARG A 51 12.34 0.83 -0.91
CA ARG A 51 13.75 0.71 -1.32
C ARG A 51 14.62 0.30 -0.13
N PRO A 52 15.62 -0.58 -0.34
CA PRO A 52 16.44 -1.14 0.74
C PRO A 52 17.28 -0.14 1.53
N ASN A 53 17.36 1.12 1.09
CA ASN A 53 18.21 2.16 1.69
C ASN A 53 17.45 3.18 2.59
N HIS A 54 16.16 2.94 2.86
CA HIS A 54 15.38 3.76 3.79
C HIS A 54 15.29 3.14 5.18
N ARG A 55 14.97 4.00 6.16
CA ARG A 55 14.79 3.63 7.58
C ARG A 55 13.78 2.48 7.68
N HIS A 56 14.09 1.48 8.51
CA HIS A 56 13.17 0.36 8.75
C HIS A 56 11.84 0.90 9.28
N PHE A 57 10.75 0.61 8.58
CA PHE A 57 9.41 0.90 9.07
C PHE A 57 8.98 -0.17 10.08
N THR A 58 8.37 0.28 11.17
CA THR A 58 7.46 -0.57 11.95
C THR A 58 6.18 -0.76 11.13
N PHE A 59 5.41 -1.82 11.41
CA PHE A 59 4.13 -2.04 10.73
C PHE A 59 3.15 -0.88 10.90
N GLU A 60 3.13 -0.27 12.08
CA GLU A 60 2.27 0.88 12.36
C GLU A 60 2.64 2.09 11.52
N ASN A 61 3.93 2.44 11.48
CA ASN A 61 4.43 3.53 10.65
C ASN A 61 4.18 3.25 9.16
N PHE A 62 4.37 2.00 8.73
CA PHE A 62 4.10 1.60 7.35
C PHE A 62 2.63 1.76 6.99
N LYS A 63 1.70 1.34 7.88
CA LYS A 63 0.26 1.51 7.67
C LYS A 63 -0.14 2.97 7.49
N LEU A 64 0.34 3.86 8.38
CA LEU A 64 0.07 5.30 8.29
C LEU A 64 0.63 5.90 7.00
N TYR A 65 1.82 5.47 6.59
CA TYR A 65 2.50 5.96 5.40
C TYR A 65 1.81 5.49 4.10
N VAL A 66 1.33 4.24 4.05
CA VAL A 66 0.50 3.74 2.95
C VAL A 66 -0.77 4.57 2.83
N VAL A 67 -1.52 4.77 3.92
CA VAL A 67 -2.75 5.57 3.93
C VAL A 67 -2.48 6.99 3.40
N SER A 68 -1.40 7.63 3.84
CA SER A 68 -1.03 8.97 3.39
C SER A 68 -0.73 9.06 1.89
N ASN A 69 -0.23 7.98 1.28
CA ASN A 69 0.12 7.93 -0.15
C ASN A 69 -1.00 7.41 -1.06
N CYS A 70 -2.06 6.83 -0.49
CA CYS A 70 -3.25 6.35 -1.21
C CYS A 70 -4.15 7.47 -1.73
N PHE A 71 -4.10 8.66 -1.12
CA PHE A 71 -4.92 9.77 -1.57
C PHE A 71 -4.27 10.42 -2.80
N PRO A 72 -5.03 10.67 -3.88
CA PRO A 72 -4.57 11.60 -4.89
C PRO A 72 -4.29 12.93 -4.19
N HIS A 73 -3.16 13.57 -4.51
CA HIS A 73 -3.11 15.00 -4.33
C HIS A 73 -4.19 15.50 -5.27
N GLU A 74 -5.35 15.90 -4.72
CA GLU A 74 -6.19 16.85 -5.41
C GLU A 74 -5.28 18.06 -5.56
N ASP A 75 -4.70 18.19 -6.75
CA ASP A 75 -4.21 19.48 -7.21
C ASP A 75 -5.47 20.34 -7.17
N TYR A 76 -5.66 21.07 -6.07
CA TYR A 76 -6.54 22.21 -6.06
C TYR A 76 -5.92 23.11 -7.12
N ASP A 77 -6.44 23.05 -8.34
CA ASP A 77 -6.28 24.13 -9.29
C ASP A 77 -6.83 25.35 -8.54
N GLU A 78 -5.93 26.15 -7.96
CA GLU A 78 -6.17 27.56 -7.70
C GLU A 78 -6.39 28.24 -9.06
N SER A 79 -7.48 27.90 -9.73
CA SER A 79 -8.02 28.72 -10.81
C SER A 79 -8.89 29.78 -10.16
N GLU A 80 -8.33 30.99 -10.08
CA GLU A 80 -9.04 32.25 -9.82
C GLU A 80 -10.36 32.37 -10.61
#